data_AF-A0A957L5A0-F1
#
_entry.id   AF-A0A957L5A0-F1
#
_cell.length_a   1.000
_cell.length_b   1.000
_cell.length_c   1.000
_cell.angle_alpha   90.00
_cell.angle_beta   90.00
_cell.angle_gamma   90.00
#
_symmetry.space_group_name_H-M   'P 1'
#
loop_
_entity.id
_entity.type
_entity.pdbx_description
1 polymer ?
#
loop_
_entity_poly.entity_id
_entity_poly.type
_entity_poly.pdbx_seq_one_letter_code
_entity_poly.pdbx_strand_id
1 'polypeptide(L)'
;HPKARQGGISRDSLIVGLFIVFHLGARYVGASFLVAQHPDPWQPLATLLANAWSGLSTSGLNAGWHISWWLALGLILVFLPYFPFTKHAHLFMGPLNWATRPERTSPGELSTIDFDDESIEQFGVNTLFDLPQTAILDAFACIMCNRCQEACPAYTTGKELSPAAIEINKRYHIRENLFALANGAEETTPMLDWALTESALWACTSCGACVDVCPVGNEPMQDILAIRRDRVLMQSDFPNELKQAFTGMERLANPWNSTESRTAWTEGLDFAVPTVEENPDYEYLFWVGCAGAFDPDAQDVARAVATILHHADVSFAILGDA
;
A
#
# COMPACT_ATOMS: atom_id res chain seq x y z
N HIS A 1 -2.11 -11.68 -10.70
CA HIS A 1 -1.53 -11.67 -12.06
C HIS A 1 -0.86 -13.01 -12.48
N PRO A 2 -1.20 -13.61 -13.65
CA PRO A 2 -0.67 -14.90 -14.10
C PRO A 2 0.87 -15.00 -14.20
N LYS A 3 1.53 -13.98 -14.75
CA LYS A 3 3.01 -13.98 -14.89
C LYS A 3 3.76 -13.95 -13.55
N ALA A 4 3.20 -13.31 -12.52
CA ALA A 4 3.76 -13.38 -11.17
C ALA A 4 3.68 -14.81 -10.62
N ARG A 5 2.52 -15.47 -10.78
CA ARG A 5 2.28 -16.87 -10.38
C ARG A 5 3.16 -17.88 -11.12
N GLN A 6 3.46 -17.63 -12.39
CA GLN A 6 4.34 -18.47 -13.23
C GLN A 6 5.84 -18.31 -12.92
N GLY A 7 6.20 -17.73 -11.76
CA GLY A 7 7.60 -17.60 -11.34
C GLY A 7 8.33 -16.38 -11.90
N GLY A 8 7.60 -15.35 -12.35
CA GLY A 8 8.20 -14.10 -12.84
C GLY A 8 9.15 -13.46 -11.83
N ILE A 9 8.83 -13.49 -10.54
CA ILE A 9 9.66 -12.94 -9.45
C ILE A 9 10.97 -13.75 -9.32
N SER A 10 10.89 -15.07 -9.40
CA SER A 10 12.05 -15.96 -9.33
C SER A 10 12.96 -15.78 -10.54
N ARG A 11 12.37 -15.61 -11.74
CA ARG A 11 13.13 -15.33 -12.97
C ARG A 11 13.88 -14.00 -12.88
N ASP A 12 13.21 -12.93 -12.45
CA ASP A 12 13.87 -11.63 -12.28
C ASP A 12 14.98 -11.70 -11.22
N SER A 13 14.74 -12.42 -10.13
CA SER A 13 15.75 -12.64 -9.08
C SER A 13 16.95 -13.44 -9.60
N LEU A 14 16.73 -14.42 -10.48
CA LEU A 14 17.80 -15.18 -11.12
C LEU A 14 18.62 -14.30 -12.08
N ILE A 15 17.97 -13.52 -12.95
CA ILE A 15 18.66 -12.63 -13.90
C ILE A 15 19.56 -11.65 -13.15
N VAL A 16 19.03 -11.03 -12.09
CA VAL A 16 19.78 -10.09 -11.24
C VAL A 16 20.92 -10.82 -10.52
N GLY A 17 20.67 -11.99 -9.95
CA GLY A 17 21.69 -12.78 -9.26
C GLY A 17 22.86 -13.13 -10.20
N LEU A 18 22.55 -13.57 -11.42
CA LEU A 18 23.56 -13.82 -12.45
C LEU A 18 24.31 -12.54 -12.82
N PHE A 19 23.61 -11.42 -13.03
CA PHE A 19 24.25 -10.13 -13.29
C PHE A 19 25.24 -9.75 -12.19
N ILE A 20 24.85 -9.83 -10.91
CA ILE A 20 25.71 -9.52 -9.77
C ILE A 20 26.94 -10.43 -9.75
N VAL A 21 26.74 -11.75 -9.89
CA VAL A 21 27.83 -12.74 -9.87
C VAL A 21 28.82 -12.49 -11.01
N PHE A 22 28.34 -12.33 -12.24
CA PHE A 22 29.22 -12.12 -13.39
C PHE A 22 29.87 -10.74 -13.39
N HIS A 23 29.15 -9.69 -13.00
CA HIS A 23 29.69 -8.33 -12.95
C HIS A 23 30.78 -8.21 -11.86
N LEU A 24 30.48 -8.63 -10.62
CA LEU A 24 31.46 -8.61 -9.54
C LEU A 24 32.60 -9.60 -9.80
N GLY A 25 32.30 -10.76 -10.38
CA GLY A 25 33.30 -11.74 -10.79
C GLY A 25 34.28 -11.17 -11.83
N ALA A 26 33.78 -10.50 -12.86
CA ALA A 26 34.62 -9.82 -13.86
C ALA A 26 35.47 -8.71 -13.23
N ARG A 27 34.90 -7.89 -12.34
CA ARG A 27 35.65 -6.86 -11.59
C ARG A 27 36.75 -7.48 -10.73
N TYR A 28 36.44 -8.56 -10.02
CA TYR A 28 37.36 -9.27 -9.15
C TYR A 28 38.51 -9.93 -9.92
N VAL A 29 38.19 -10.66 -10.99
CA VAL A 29 39.20 -11.27 -11.89
C VAL A 29 40.06 -10.18 -12.54
N GLY A 30 39.45 -9.09 -13.00
CA GLY A 30 40.18 -7.93 -13.54
C GLY A 30 41.16 -7.32 -12.54
N ALA A 31 40.75 -7.14 -11.29
CA ALA A 31 41.62 -6.66 -10.22
C ALA A 31 42.80 -7.61 -9.96
N SER A 32 42.58 -8.93 -10.02
CA SER A 32 43.66 -9.91 -9.81
C SER A 32 44.74 -9.88 -10.91
N PHE A 33 44.39 -9.54 -12.16
CA PHE A 33 45.37 -9.31 -13.22
C PHE A 33 46.21 -8.03 -12.99
N LEU A 34 45.62 -6.98 -12.43
CA LEU A 34 46.34 -5.77 -12.05
C LEU A 34 47.28 -6.04 -10.87
N VAL A 35 46.81 -6.73 -9.82
CA VAL A 35 47.61 -7.07 -8.65
C VAL A 35 48.79 -7.98 -9.00
N ALA A 36 48.62 -8.88 -9.97
CA ALA A 36 49.72 -9.70 -10.49
C ALA A 36 50.84 -8.86 -11.16
N GLN A 37 50.53 -7.68 -11.69
CA GLN A 37 51.52 -6.74 -12.25
C GLN A 37 52.05 -5.77 -11.19
N HIS A 38 51.18 -5.30 -10.31
CA HIS A 38 51.44 -4.28 -9.29
C HIS A 38 50.87 -4.76 -7.95
N PRO A 39 51.67 -5.48 -7.14
CA PRO A 39 51.20 -6.02 -5.87
C PRO A 39 50.61 -4.93 -4.97
N ASP A 40 49.39 -5.15 -4.50
CA ASP A 40 48.67 -4.25 -3.60
C ASP A 40 48.14 -5.04 -2.38
N PRO A 41 48.75 -4.89 -1.19
CA PRO A 41 48.36 -5.62 0.01
C PRO A 41 46.96 -5.25 0.51
N TRP A 42 46.39 -4.12 0.07
CA TRP A 42 45.03 -3.69 0.44
C TRP A 42 43.93 -4.35 -0.39
N GLN A 43 44.30 -5.23 -1.33
CA GLN A 43 43.37 -6.05 -2.12
C GLN A 43 43.59 -7.55 -1.86
N PRO A 44 43.32 -8.05 -0.63
CA PRO A 44 43.70 -9.40 -0.22
C PRO A 44 43.01 -10.50 -1.04
N LEU A 45 41.75 -10.31 -1.43
CA LEU A 45 41.04 -11.27 -2.27
C LEU A 45 41.65 -11.31 -3.68
N ALA A 46 41.91 -10.15 -4.30
CA ALA A 46 42.49 -10.10 -5.64
C ALA A 46 43.91 -10.68 -5.63
N THR A 47 44.67 -10.45 -4.55
CA THR A 47 46.00 -11.03 -4.31
C THR A 47 45.95 -12.56 -4.23
N LEU A 48 44.94 -13.14 -3.57
CA LEU A 48 44.75 -14.58 -3.50
C LEU A 48 44.65 -15.20 -4.90
N LEU A 49 43.85 -14.59 -5.78
CA LEU A 49 43.68 -15.05 -7.15
C LEU A 49 44.86 -14.68 -8.07
N ALA A 50 45.58 -13.60 -7.78
CA ALA A 50 46.71 -13.12 -8.60
C ALA A 50 47.80 -14.18 -8.80
N ASN A 51 48.01 -15.04 -7.81
CA ASN A 51 48.97 -16.15 -7.89
C ASN A 51 48.66 -17.15 -9.01
N ALA A 52 47.39 -17.29 -9.42
CA ALA A 52 47.00 -18.13 -10.55
C ALA A 52 47.50 -17.59 -11.90
N TRP A 53 47.93 -16.32 -11.95
CA TRP A 53 48.38 -15.64 -13.17
C TRP A 53 49.89 -15.46 -13.25
N SER A 54 50.67 -16.00 -12.29
CA SER A 54 52.11 -15.75 -12.16
C SER A 54 52.96 -16.17 -13.37
N GLY A 55 52.45 -17.08 -14.22
CA GLY A 55 53.11 -17.52 -15.45
C GLY A 55 52.78 -16.69 -16.70
N LEU A 56 51.91 -15.68 -16.60
CA LEU A 56 51.52 -14.85 -17.75
C LEU A 56 52.51 -13.71 -17.98
N SER A 57 52.72 -13.37 -19.26
CA SER A 57 53.49 -12.17 -19.63
C SER A 57 52.72 -10.89 -19.27
N THR A 58 53.42 -9.76 -19.16
CA THR A 58 52.79 -8.44 -18.94
C THR A 58 51.70 -8.14 -19.97
N SER A 59 51.91 -8.50 -21.24
CA SER A 59 50.89 -8.36 -22.29
C SER A 59 49.67 -9.26 -22.03
N GLY A 60 49.89 -10.50 -21.55
CA GLY A 60 48.81 -11.41 -21.18
C GLY A 60 47.98 -10.91 -19.99
N LEU A 61 48.64 -10.37 -18.96
CA LEU A 61 47.98 -9.76 -17.80
C LEU A 61 47.16 -8.53 -18.20
N ASN A 62 47.70 -7.66 -19.07
CA ASN A 62 46.97 -6.51 -19.60
C ASN A 62 45.77 -6.90 -20.46
N ALA A 63 45.90 -7.94 -21.29
CA ALA A 63 44.77 -8.47 -22.06
C ALA A 63 43.68 -9.01 -21.13
N GLY A 64 44.03 -9.80 -20.11
CA GLY A 64 43.08 -10.33 -19.13
C GLY A 64 42.36 -9.23 -18.35
N TRP A 65 43.08 -8.18 -17.94
CA TRP A 65 42.50 -7.01 -17.32
C TRP A 65 41.50 -6.30 -18.25
N HIS A 66 41.88 -5.99 -19.49
CA HIS A 66 41.00 -5.34 -20.46
C HIS A 66 39.75 -6.17 -20.75
N ILE A 67 39.88 -7.48 -20.97
CA ILE A 67 38.74 -8.39 -21.20
C ILE A 67 37.78 -8.33 -20.01
N SER A 68 38.31 -8.43 -18.80
CA SER A 68 37.52 -8.39 -17.57
C SER A 68 36.81 -7.03 -17.38
N TRP A 69 37.49 -5.94 -17.72
CA TRP A 69 36.93 -4.59 -17.67
C TRP A 69 35.81 -4.40 -18.69
N TRP A 70 36.02 -4.79 -19.95
CA TRP A 70 35.01 -4.71 -21.00
C TRP A 70 33.82 -5.62 -20.72
N LEU A 71 34.04 -6.80 -20.16
CA LEU A 71 32.96 -7.69 -19.71
C LEU A 71 32.12 -7.02 -18.62
N ALA A 72 32.76 -6.46 -17.59
CA ALA A 72 32.06 -5.77 -16.51
C ALA A 72 31.23 -4.57 -17.01
N LEU A 73 31.80 -3.76 -17.91
CA LEU A 73 31.11 -2.62 -18.52
C LEU A 73 29.97 -3.08 -19.44
N GLY A 74 30.21 -4.07 -20.30
CA GLY A 74 29.21 -4.63 -21.20
C GLY A 74 28.01 -5.20 -20.45
N LEU A 75 28.24 -5.88 -19.33
CA LEU A 75 27.17 -6.36 -18.45
C LEU A 75 26.32 -5.21 -17.91
N ILE A 76 26.93 -4.09 -17.48
CA ILE A 76 26.18 -2.90 -17.03
C ILE A 76 25.32 -2.36 -18.17
N LEU A 77 25.90 -2.18 -19.36
CA LEU A 77 25.19 -1.62 -20.53
C LEU A 77 24.01 -2.49 -20.97
N VAL A 78 24.13 -3.81 -20.88
CA VAL A 78 23.04 -4.76 -21.15
C VAL A 78 21.98 -4.76 -20.04
N PHE A 79 22.39 -4.62 -18.78
CA PHE A 79 21.48 -4.63 -17.64
C PHE A 79 20.72 -3.31 -17.47
N LEU A 80 21.29 -2.18 -17.89
CA LEU A 80 20.71 -0.85 -17.76
C LEU A 80 19.28 -0.75 -18.35
N PRO A 81 18.98 -1.19 -19.58
CA PRO A 81 17.61 -1.15 -20.10
C PRO A 81 16.68 -2.15 -19.40
N TYR A 82 17.19 -3.20 -18.77
CA TYR A 82 16.37 -4.16 -18.02
C TYR A 82 15.97 -3.58 -16.65
N PHE A 83 16.85 -2.79 -16.02
CA PHE A 83 16.68 -2.25 -14.67
C PHE A 83 15.28 -1.65 -14.38
N PRO A 84 14.73 -0.72 -15.19
CA PRO A 84 13.45 -0.05 -14.90
C PRO A 84 12.24 -0.98 -14.92
N PHE A 85 12.36 -2.15 -15.57
CA PHE A 85 11.27 -3.13 -15.70
C PHE A 85 11.27 -4.18 -14.59
N THR A 86 12.23 -4.10 -13.67
CA THR A 86 12.42 -5.11 -12.62
C THR A 86 12.06 -4.56 -11.25
N LYS A 87 12.16 -5.44 -10.24
CA LYS A 87 12.12 -5.01 -8.85
C LYS A 87 13.14 -3.95 -8.46
N HIS A 88 14.22 -3.72 -9.22
CA HIS A 88 15.25 -2.72 -8.88
C HIS A 88 14.82 -1.28 -9.15
N ALA A 89 13.74 -1.06 -9.91
CA ALA A 89 13.15 0.27 -10.06
C ALA A 89 12.89 0.96 -8.71
N HIS A 90 12.66 0.18 -7.64
CA HIS A 90 12.48 0.69 -6.28
C HIS A 90 13.66 1.53 -5.75
N LEU A 91 14.89 1.35 -6.25
CA LEU A 91 16.03 2.16 -5.79
C LEU A 91 15.84 3.65 -6.10
N PHE A 92 15.16 3.95 -7.21
CA PHE A 92 14.83 5.32 -7.59
C PHE A 92 13.41 5.70 -7.18
N MET A 93 12.46 4.78 -7.38
CA MET A 93 11.05 5.05 -7.14
C MET A 93 10.68 5.04 -5.66
N GLY A 94 11.38 4.29 -4.80
CA GLY A 94 11.10 4.25 -3.36
C GLY A 94 11.28 5.61 -2.67
N PRO A 95 12.45 6.27 -2.81
CA PRO A 95 12.64 7.62 -2.27
C PRO A 95 11.66 8.65 -2.85
N LEU A 96 11.38 8.57 -4.17
CA LEU A 96 10.41 9.45 -4.81
C LEU A 96 9.02 9.25 -4.23
N ASN A 97 8.59 8.00 -4.10
CA ASN A 97 7.26 7.65 -3.58
C ASN A 97 7.06 8.13 -2.15
N TRP A 98 8.08 7.95 -1.30
CA TRP A 98 8.06 8.50 0.06
C TRP A 98 7.96 10.04 0.06
N ALA A 99 8.68 10.72 -0.82
CA ALA A 99 8.69 12.17 -0.91
C ALA A 99 7.40 12.76 -1.51
N THR A 100 6.71 12.03 -2.38
CA THR A 100 5.45 12.46 -3.03
C THR A 100 4.21 11.90 -2.35
N ARG A 101 4.38 11.17 -1.25
CA ARG A 101 3.27 10.55 -0.53
C ARG A 101 2.31 11.65 -0.02
N PRO A 102 0.99 11.53 -0.26
CA PRO A 102 0.03 12.50 0.25
C PRO A 102 0.06 12.58 1.77
N GLU A 103 0.01 13.78 2.32
CA GLU A 103 -0.18 13.97 3.76
C GLU A 103 -1.60 13.59 4.15
N ARG A 104 -1.73 12.78 5.21
CA ARG A 104 -3.01 12.33 5.75
C ARG A 104 -2.98 12.40 7.27
N THR A 105 -4.09 12.79 7.86
CA THR A 105 -4.37 12.75 9.30
C THR A 105 -4.37 11.33 9.86
N SER A 106 -4.77 10.35 9.05
CA SER A 106 -4.74 8.93 9.41
C SER A 106 -4.56 8.03 8.18
N PRO A 107 -4.05 6.80 8.34
CA PRO A 107 -3.90 5.87 7.22
C PRO A 107 -5.20 5.56 6.50
N GLY A 108 -6.36 5.66 7.18
CA GLY A 108 -7.69 5.39 6.64
C GLY A 108 -8.43 6.63 6.14
N GLU A 109 -7.78 7.80 6.11
CA GLU A 109 -8.40 9.02 5.59
C GLU A 109 -8.80 8.84 4.13
N LEU A 110 -10.07 9.09 3.86
CA LEU A 110 -10.66 9.02 2.53
C LEU A 110 -10.61 10.40 1.87
N SER A 111 -10.31 10.45 0.57
CA SER A 111 -10.46 11.71 -0.19
C SER A 111 -11.92 12.16 -0.20
N THR A 112 -12.14 13.46 -0.04
CA THR A 112 -13.45 14.08 -0.19
C THR A 112 -13.87 14.09 -1.66
N ILE A 113 -15.16 13.91 -1.90
CA ILE A 113 -15.77 14.00 -3.23
C ILE A 113 -16.60 15.27 -3.24
N ASP A 114 -16.39 16.10 -4.26
CA ASP A 114 -17.30 17.18 -4.58
C ASP A 114 -18.41 16.64 -5.48
N PHE A 115 -19.61 16.46 -4.93
CA PHE A 115 -20.75 15.94 -5.69
C PHE A 115 -21.38 17.00 -6.61
N ASP A 116 -21.02 18.28 -6.44
CA ASP A 116 -21.50 19.38 -7.27
C ASP A 116 -20.60 19.62 -8.50
N ASP A 117 -19.44 18.96 -8.57
CA ASP A 117 -18.53 19.03 -9.72
C ASP A 117 -18.97 18.06 -10.82
N GLU A 118 -19.69 18.59 -11.82
CA GLU A 118 -20.17 17.85 -12.99
C GLU A 118 -19.04 17.30 -13.88
N SER A 119 -17.78 17.67 -13.67
CA SER A 119 -16.64 17.09 -14.41
C SER A 119 -16.21 15.71 -13.88
N ILE A 120 -16.69 15.32 -12.70
CA ILE A 120 -16.38 14.02 -12.09
C ILE A 120 -17.38 12.98 -12.60
N GLU A 121 -16.93 12.16 -13.56
CA GLU A 121 -17.74 11.07 -14.10
C GLU A 121 -17.51 9.72 -13.40
N GLN A 122 -16.52 9.64 -12.50
CA GLN A 122 -16.06 8.39 -11.88
C GLN A 122 -15.80 8.59 -10.38
N PHE A 123 -16.60 7.93 -9.54
CA PHE A 123 -16.44 8.00 -8.08
C PHE A 123 -15.66 6.80 -7.54
N GLY A 124 -14.36 6.96 -7.29
CA GLY A 124 -13.49 5.87 -6.85
C GLY A 124 -12.72 5.25 -8.01
N VAL A 125 -12.26 4.01 -7.86
CA VAL A 125 -11.33 3.37 -8.80
C VAL A 125 -11.93 2.09 -9.38
N ASN A 126 -12.21 2.08 -10.68
CA ASN A 126 -12.58 0.85 -11.40
C ASN A 126 -11.38 0.29 -12.19
N THR A 127 -10.64 1.16 -12.87
CA THR A 127 -9.53 0.85 -13.78
C THR A 127 -8.20 1.45 -13.30
N LEU A 128 -7.09 1.13 -13.98
CA LEU A 128 -5.78 1.70 -13.66
C LEU A 128 -5.76 3.24 -13.74
N PHE A 129 -6.51 3.83 -14.67
CA PHE A 129 -6.48 5.27 -14.94
C PHE A 129 -7.31 6.10 -13.96
N ASP A 130 -8.14 5.45 -13.16
CA ASP A 130 -8.86 6.08 -12.06
C ASP A 130 -7.97 6.25 -10.82
N LEU A 131 -6.82 5.55 -10.76
CA LEU A 131 -5.88 5.65 -9.66
C LEU A 131 -5.19 7.03 -9.64
N PRO A 132 -4.94 7.61 -8.46
CA PRO A 132 -4.06 8.76 -8.36
C PRO A 132 -2.64 8.36 -8.81
N GLN A 133 -1.90 9.32 -9.36
CA GLN A 133 -0.54 9.08 -9.87
C GLN A 133 0.40 8.49 -8.81
N THR A 134 0.22 8.84 -7.54
CA THR A 134 0.96 8.28 -6.40
C THR A 134 0.70 6.78 -6.23
N ALA A 135 -0.55 6.31 -6.40
CA ALA A 135 -0.87 4.88 -6.34
C ALA A 135 -0.34 4.08 -7.55
N ILE A 136 -0.15 4.74 -8.70
CA ILE A 136 0.56 4.13 -9.83
C ILE A 136 2.06 4.01 -9.52
N LEU A 137 2.65 5.03 -8.88
CA LEU A 137 4.06 5.03 -8.47
C LEU A 137 4.36 3.96 -7.42
N ASP A 138 3.45 3.70 -6.48
CA ASP A 138 3.55 2.62 -5.49
C ASP A 138 3.94 1.28 -6.13
N ALA A 139 3.34 0.98 -7.28
CA ALA A 139 3.61 -0.26 -8.01
C ALA A 139 5.08 -0.37 -8.40
N PHE A 140 5.79 0.72 -8.69
CA PHE A 140 7.21 0.75 -9.04
C PHE A 140 8.14 0.98 -7.85
N ALA A 141 7.64 1.56 -6.76
CA ALA A 141 8.34 1.67 -5.48
C ALA A 141 8.39 0.32 -4.72
N CYS A 142 7.41 -0.55 -4.92
CA CYS A 142 7.30 -1.83 -4.21
C CYS A 142 8.57 -2.71 -4.31
N ILE A 143 9.16 -3.07 -3.17
CA ILE A 143 10.36 -3.94 -3.13
C ILE A 143 10.01 -5.43 -3.33
N MET A 144 8.72 -5.79 -3.23
CA MET A 144 8.24 -7.18 -3.16
C MET A 144 8.76 -7.94 -1.92
N CYS A 145 8.88 -7.24 -0.78
CA CYS A 145 9.37 -7.81 0.47
C CYS A 145 8.30 -8.55 1.31
N ASN A 146 7.02 -8.44 0.93
CA ASN A 146 5.87 -9.04 1.61
C ASN A 146 5.61 -8.61 3.07
N ARG A 147 6.29 -7.59 3.58
CA ARG A 147 6.07 -7.09 4.96
C ARG A 147 4.63 -6.66 5.22
N CYS A 148 3.99 -6.00 4.24
CA CYS A 148 2.58 -5.62 4.33
C CYS A 148 1.61 -6.80 4.29
N GLN A 149 2.01 -7.92 3.68
CA GLN A 149 1.25 -9.17 3.69
C GLN A 149 1.35 -9.87 5.05
N GLU A 150 2.55 -9.95 5.61
CA GLU A 150 2.77 -10.54 6.94
C GLU A 150 2.06 -9.76 8.05
N ALA A 151 1.97 -8.43 7.93
CA ALA A 151 1.23 -7.58 8.86
C ALA A 151 -0.30 -7.62 8.66
N CYS A 152 -0.80 -8.21 7.58
CA CYS A 152 -2.22 -8.17 7.26
C CYS A 152 -3.02 -9.21 8.10
N PRO A 153 -3.96 -8.77 8.95
CA PRO A 153 -4.77 -9.71 9.75
C PRO A 153 -5.66 -10.61 8.87
N ALA A 154 -6.15 -10.09 7.73
CA ALA A 154 -6.93 -10.89 6.79
C ALA A 154 -6.09 -12.01 6.15
N TYR A 155 -4.85 -11.71 5.73
CA TYR A 155 -3.95 -12.71 5.15
C TYR A 155 -3.58 -13.79 6.17
N THR A 156 -3.16 -13.39 7.37
CA THR A 156 -2.73 -14.31 8.43
C THR A 156 -3.83 -15.24 8.94
N THR A 157 -5.10 -14.85 8.79
CA THR A 157 -6.28 -15.69 9.11
C THR A 157 -6.75 -16.55 7.94
N GLY A 158 -5.99 -16.61 6.84
CA GLY A 158 -6.29 -17.47 5.70
C GLY A 158 -7.29 -16.88 4.68
N LYS A 159 -7.64 -15.60 4.79
CA LYS A 159 -8.42 -14.92 3.74
C LYS A 159 -7.53 -14.63 2.53
N GLU A 160 -8.17 -14.41 1.38
CA GLU A 160 -7.45 -14.25 0.10
C GLU A 160 -6.64 -12.95 -0.02
N LEU A 161 -6.96 -11.93 0.78
CA LEU A 161 -6.33 -10.61 0.69
C LEU A 161 -4.82 -10.66 0.96
N SER A 162 -4.02 -10.24 -0.02
CA SER A 162 -2.62 -9.85 0.17
C SER A 162 -2.41 -8.41 -0.33
N PRO A 163 -2.09 -7.45 0.58
CA PRO A 163 -1.73 -6.10 0.16
C PRO A 163 -0.49 -6.06 -0.73
N ALA A 164 0.46 -6.97 -0.52
CA ALA A 164 1.65 -7.08 -1.37
C ALA A 164 1.29 -7.50 -2.80
N ALA A 165 0.33 -8.43 -2.95
CA ALA A 165 -0.09 -8.92 -4.25
C ALA A 165 -0.69 -7.82 -5.12
N ILE A 166 -1.40 -6.84 -4.53
CA ILE A 166 -1.98 -5.70 -5.25
C ILE A 166 -0.89 -4.91 -5.97
N GLU A 167 0.13 -4.47 -5.23
CA GLU A 167 1.26 -3.70 -5.77
C GLU A 167 2.06 -4.49 -6.82
N ILE A 168 2.30 -5.77 -6.54
CA ILE A 168 2.98 -6.66 -7.48
C ILE A 168 2.16 -6.79 -8.76
N ASN A 169 0.86 -7.04 -8.65
CA ASN A 169 -0.03 -7.22 -9.80
C ASN A 169 -0.14 -5.94 -10.63
N LYS A 170 -0.25 -4.75 -10.00
CA LYS A 170 -0.15 -3.44 -10.68
C LYS A 170 1.12 -3.33 -11.51
N ARG A 171 2.29 -3.64 -10.94
CA ARG A 171 3.55 -3.59 -11.70
C ARG A 171 3.54 -4.52 -12.90
N TYR A 172 3.07 -5.76 -12.74
CA TYR A 172 3.01 -6.72 -13.84
C TYR A 172 2.05 -6.25 -14.93
N HIS A 173 0.87 -5.77 -14.58
CA HIS A 173 -0.13 -5.27 -15.53
C HIS A 173 0.39 -4.07 -16.31
N ILE A 174 0.92 -3.05 -15.63
CA ILE A 174 1.47 -1.85 -16.27
C ILE A 174 2.63 -2.22 -17.20
N ARG A 175 3.53 -3.11 -16.76
CA ARG A 175 4.69 -3.53 -17.57
C ARG A 175 4.28 -4.30 -18.82
N GLU A 176 3.25 -5.13 -18.72
CA GLU A 176 2.78 -5.95 -19.85
C GLU A 176 2.09 -5.10 -20.91
N ASN A 177 1.43 -4.03 -20.48
CA ASN A 177 0.71 -3.12 -21.36
C ASN A 177 1.48 -1.82 -21.65
N LEU A 178 2.73 -1.67 -21.17
CA LEU A 178 3.43 -0.39 -21.13
C LEU A 178 3.46 0.32 -22.48
N PHE A 179 3.80 -0.39 -23.57
CA PHE A 179 3.85 0.22 -24.89
C PHE A 179 2.48 0.66 -25.40
N ALA A 180 1.43 -0.09 -25.10
CA ALA A 180 0.07 0.30 -25.48
C ALA A 180 -0.37 1.54 -24.69
N LEU A 181 -0.22 1.50 -23.36
CA LEU A 181 -0.55 2.61 -22.46
C LEU A 181 0.24 3.88 -22.81
N ALA A 182 1.54 3.75 -23.10
CA ALA A 182 2.40 4.88 -23.50
C ALA A 182 2.03 5.48 -24.87
N ASN A 183 1.37 4.70 -25.73
CA ASN A 183 0.85 5.18 -27.03
C ASN A 183 -0.59 5.70 -26.94
N GLY A 184 -1.13 5.87 -25.72
CA GLY A 184 -2.47 6.40 -25.50
C GLY A 184 -3.59 5.37 -25.67
N ALA A 185 -3.29 4.07 -25.56
CA ALA A 185 -4.36 3.09 -25.45
C ALA A 185 -5.18 3.33 -24.18
N GLU A 186 -6.50 3.22 -24.29
CA GLU A 186 -7.40 3.25 -23.15
C GLU A 186 -7.17 2.04 -22.25
N GLU A 187 -7.27 2.22 -20.94
CA GLU A 187 -7.34 1.12 -19.98
C GLU A 187 -8.78 0.97 -19.51
N THR A 188 -9.43 -0.10 -19.96
CA THR A 188 -10.83 -0.39 -19.62
C THR A 188 -10.98 -1.63 -18.75
N THR A 189 -9.89 -2.33 -18.43
CA THR A 189 -9.94 -3.57 -17.65
C THR A 189 -10.14 -3.25 -16.17
N PRO A 190 -11.22 -3.72 -15.53
CA PRO A 190 -11.43 -3.55 -14.11
C PRO A 190 -10.27 -4.10 -13.29
N MET A 191 -9.86 -3.39 -12.24
CA MET A 191 -8.80 -3.83 -11.34
C MET A 191 -9.14 -5.16 -10.65
N LEU A 192 -10.43 -5.49 -10.51
CA LEU A 192 -10.87 -6.77 -9.95
C LEU A 192 -10.52 -7.99 -10.82
N ASP A 193 -10.20 -7.78 -12.10
CA ASP A 193 -9.85 -8.87 -13.01
C ASP A 193 -8.36 -9.25 -12.91
N TRP A 194 -7.51 -8.33 -12.45
CA TRP A 194 -6.06 -8.52 -12.52
C TRP A 194 -5.28 -8.12 -11.25
N ALA A 195 -5.76 -7.16 -10.47
CA ALA A 195 -5.09 -6.61 -9.28
C ALA A 195 -5.41 -7.39 -8.00
N LEU A 196 -6.69 -7.62 -7.73
CA LEU A 196 -7.20 -8.35 -6.55
C LEU A 196 -8.57 -8.96 -6.85
N THR A 197 -8.97 -9.98 -6.10
CA THR A 197 -10.30 -10.58 -6.22
C THR A 197 -11.35 -9.82 -5.41
N GLU A 198 -12.62 -10.05 -5.69
CA GLU A 198 -13.73 -9.48 -4.92
C GLU A 198 -13.73 -9.90 -3.44
N SER A 199 -13.45 -11.17 -3.16
CA SER A 199 -13.26 -11.69 -1.80
C SER A 199 -12.11 -10.96 -1.07
N ALA A 200 -11.00 -10.69 -1.75
CA ALA A 200 -9.89 -9.92 -1.21
C ALA A 200 -10.27 -8.45 -0.96
N LEU A 201 -11.03 -7.84 -1.88
CA LEU A 201 -11.53 -6.47 -1.76
C LEU A 201 -12.31 -6.30 -0.45
N TRP A 202 -13.25 -7.18 -0.14
CA TRP A 202 -14.11 -7.08 1.05
C TRP A 202 -13.49 -7.66 2.33
N ALA A 203 -12.38 -8.40 2.22
CA ALA A 203 -11.65 -8.90 3.39
C ALA A 203 -10.84 -7.84 4.15
N CYS A 204 -10.53 -6.70 3.53
CA CYS A 204 -9.77 -5.62 4.16
C CYS A 204 -10.55 -4.98 5.33
N THR A 205 -9.92 -4.89 6.49
CA THR A 205 -10.52 -4.27 7.70
C THR A 205 -10.13 -2.80 7.88
N SER A 206 -9.47 -2.20 6.89
CA SER A 206 -9.00 -0.80 6.91
C SER A 206 -8.18 -0.41 8.16
N CYS A 207 -7.40 -1.36 8.72
CA CYS A 207 -6.62 -1.14 9.95
C CYS A 207 -5.31 -0.35 9.78
N GLY A 208 -4.87 -0.07 8.54
CA GLY A 208 -3.64 0.71 8.27
C GLY A 208 -2.32 -0.04 8.42
N ALA A 209 -2.30 -1.24 9.02
CA ALA A 209 -1.05 -1.96 9.32
C ALA A 209 -0.12 -2.18 8.11
N CYS A 210 -0.67 -2.41 6.92
CA CYS A 210 0.12 -2.57 5.69
C CYS A 210 0.82 -1.28 5.26
N VAL A 211 0.20 -0.13 5.51
CA VAL A 211 0.70 1.21 5.19
C VAL A 211 1.83 1.58 6.15
N ASP A 212 1.61 1.35 7.45
CA ASP A 212 2.56 1.72 8.50
C ASP A 212 3.89 0.97 8.41
N VAL A 213 3.85 -0.31 8.02
CA VAL A 213 5.06 -1.14 7.94
C VAL A 213 5.83 -0.98 6.62
N CYS A 214 5.29 -0.24 5.65
CA CYS A 214 5.87 -0.15 4.31
C CYS A 214 7.13 0.73 4.32
N PRO A 215 8.33 0.20 3.98
CA PRO A 215 9.57 0.98 4.02
C PRO A 215 9.71 1.99 2.88
N VAL A 216 8.82 1.95 1.89
CA VAL A 216 8.83 2.78 0.68
C VAL A 216 7.54 3.57 0.50
N GLY A 217 6.70 3.62 1.53
CA GLY A 217 5.53 4.51 1.57
C GLY A 217 4.29 4.07 0.79
N ASN A 218 4.26 2.85 0.23
CA ASN A 218 3.08 2.36 -0.49
C ASN A 218 1.82 2.29 0.39
N GLU A 219 0.68 2.61 -0.23
CA GLU A 219 -0.62 2.68 0.44
C GLU A 219 -1.68 1.73 -0.17
N PRO A 220 -1.43 0.40 -0.26
CA PRO A 220 -2.36 -0.53 -0.93
C PRO A 220 -3.77 -0.58 -0.30
N MET A 221 -3.90 -0.14 0.96
CA MET A 221 -5.21 0.02 1.60
C MET A 221 -6.05 1.12 0.95
N GLN A 222 -5.43 2.21 0.52
CA GLN A 222 -6.12 3.33 -0.12
C GLN A 222 -6.68 2.91 -1.48
N ASP A 223 -5.94 2.12 -2.26
CA ASP A 223 -6.45 1.49 -3.49
C ASP A 223 -7.69 0.65 -3.21
N ILE A 224 -7.66 -0.21 -2.19
CA ILE A 224 -8.81 -1.05 -1.82
C ILE A 224 -10.03 -0.20 -1.46
N LEU A 225 -9.83 0.86 -0.66
CA LEU A 225 -10.92 1.76 -0.26
C LEU A 225 -11.48 2.53 -1.46
N ALA A 226 -10.64 2.96 -2.39
CA ALA A 226 -11.06 3.63 -3.61
C ALA A 226 -11.81 2.69 -4.56
N ILE A 227 -11.41 1.42 -4.65
CA ILE A 227 -12.16 0.41 -5.42
C ILE A 227 -13.51 0.13 -4.75
N ARG A 228 -13.57 -0.01 -3.42
CA ARG A 228 -14.85 -0.15 -2.70
C ARG A 228 -15.79 1.02 -2.96
N ARG A 229 -15.25 2.24 -3.04
CA ARG A 229 -16.03 3.44 -3.33
C ARG A 229 -16.70 3.36 -4.70
N ASP A 230 -15.96 2.95 -5.74
CA ASP A 230 -16.54 2.72 -7.07
C ASP A 230 -17.61 1.62 -7.04
N ARG A 231 -17.32 0.52 -6.38
CA ARG A 231 -18.26 -0.60 -6.24
C ARG A 231 -19.58 -0.17 -5.59
N VAL A 232 -19.53 0.71 -4.60
CA VAL A 232 -20.72 1.23 -3.93
C VAL A 232 -21.42 2.32 -4.76
N LEU A 233 -20.69 3.36 -5.18
CA LEU A 233 -21.29 4.58 -5.74
C LEU A 233 -21.61 4.47 -7.24
N MET A 234 -20.79 3.73 -8.00
CA MET A 234 -20.96 3.59 -9.45
C MET A 234 -21.67 2.29 -9.81
N GLN A 235 -21.27 1.19 -9.18
CA GLN A 235 -21.72 -0.16 -9.60
C GLN A 235 -22.90 -0.68 -8.79
N SER A 236 -23.21 -0.08 -7.63
CA SER A 236 -24.21 -0.59 -6.68
C SER A 236 -23.99 -2.07 -6.33
N ASP A 237 -22.72 -2.51 -6.27
CA ASP A 237 -22.32 -3.90 -6.09
C ASP A 237 -21.46 -4.05 -4.83
N PHE A 238 -22.07 -4.59 -3.77
CA PHE A 238 -21.46 -4.73 -2.46
C PHE A 238 -22.10 -5.89 -1.69
N PRO A 239 -21.43 -6.43 -0.66
CA PRO A 239 -21.92 -7.56 0.12
C PRO A 239 -23.32 -7.32 0.68
N ASN A 240 -24.16 -8.36 0.66
CA ASN A 240 -25.55 -8.28 1.11
C ASN A 240 -25.66 -7.84 2.57
N GLU A 241 -24.66 -8.18 3.37
CA GLU A 241 -24.53 -7.82 4.79
C GLU A 241 -24.49 -6.29 5.00
N LEU A 242 -24.06 -5.52 4.00
CA LEU A 242 -24.00 -4.05 4.08
C LEU A 242 -25.32 -3.38 3.67
N LYS A 243 -26.26 -4.09 3.05
CA LYS A 243 -27.53 -3.52 2.55
C LYS A 243 -28.33 -2.86 3.67
N GLN A 244 -28.43 -3.52 4.82
CA GLN A 244 -29.15 -2.98 5.96
C GLN A 244 -28.53 -1.66 6.42
N ALA A 245 -27.20 -1.60 6.56
CA ALA A 245 -26.51 -0.39 6.95
C ALA A 245 -26.76 0.77 5.97
N PHE A 246 -26.66 0.53 4.65
CA PHE A 246 -26.90 1.56 3.64
C PHE A 246 -28.35 2.04 3.63
N THR A 247 -29.33 1.12 3.68
CA THR A 247 -30.76 1.49 3.75
C THR A 247 -31.07 2.31 5.00
N GLY A 248 -30.47 1.97 6.14
CA GLY A 248 -30.63 2.72 7.38
C GLY A 248 -30.05 4.13 7.28
N MET A 249 -28.85 4.27 6.73
CA MET A 249 -28.23 5.58 6.53
C MET A 249 -29.03 6.47 5.57
N GLU A 250 -29.59 5.92 4.50
CA GLU A 250 -30.41 6.66 3.55
C GLU A 250 -31.77 7.09 4.14
N ARG A 251 -32.46 6.18 4.83
CA ARG A 251 -33.84 6.41 5.27
C ARG A 251 -33.96 7.05 6.65
N LEU A 252 -33.02 6.78 7.53
CA LEU A 252 -33.09 7.10 8.96
C LEU A 252 -31.82 7.78 9.48
N ALA A 253 -30.87 8.12 8.60
CA ALA A 253 -29.58 8.71 8.97
C ALA A 253 -28.80 7.92 10.04
N ASN A 254 -29.01 6.60 10.13
CA ASN A 254 -28.28 5.70 11.02
C ASN A 254 -28.17 4.27 10.47
N PRO A 255 -27.03 3.57 10.62
CA PRO A 255 -26.86 2.25 10.01
C PRO A 255 -27.56 1.10 10.77
N TRP A 256 -28.04 1.33 11.99
CA TRP A 256 -28.76 0.31 12.78
C TRP A 256 -30.25 0.17 12.39
N ASN A 257 -30.76 1.05 11.53
CA ASN A 257 -32.18 1.12 11.17
C ASN A 257 -33.10 1.32 12.39
N SER A 258 -32.56 1.91 13.46
CA SER A 258 -33.35 2.22 14.64
C SER A 258 -34.23 3.44 14.39
N THR A 259 -35.45 3.39 14.92
CA THR A 259 -36.40 4.51 14.97
C THR A 259 -36.54 5.09 16.37
N GLU A 260 -35.75 4.59 17.32
CA GLU A 260 -35.75 5.10 18.69
C GLU A 260 -35.11 6.49 18.75
N SER A 261 -35.40 7.22 19.83
CA SER A 261 -34.72 8.49 20.13
C SER A 261 -33.21 8.23 20.31
N ARG A 262 -32.37 9.14 19.78
CA ARG A 262 -30.92 9.13 20.00
C ARG A 262 -30.55 9.33 21.47
N THR A 263 -31.51 9.79 22.28
CA THR A 263 -31.34 10.01 23.73
C THR A 263 -31.89 8.88 24.58
N ALA A 264 -32.53 7.85 23.99
CA ALA A 264 -33.13 6.73 24.72
C ALA A 264 -32.12 5.97 25.60
N TRP A 265 -30.84 5.94 25.21
CA TRP A 265 -29.77 5.34 26.03
C TRP A 265 -29.55 6.05 27.38
N THR A 266 -30.07 7.26 27.58
CA THR A 266 -29.97 7.99 28.85
C THR A 266 -31.02 7.53 29.87
N GLU A 267 -32.07 6.84 29.42
CA GLU A 267 -33.16 6.40 30.28
C GLU A 267 -32.68 5.43 31.36
N GLY A 268 -33.09 5.68 32.61
CA GLY A 268 -32.71 4.87 33.76
C GLY A 268 -31.36 5.19 34.39
N LEU A 269 -30.67 6.25 33.94
CA LEU A 269 -29.57 6.84 34.71
C LEU A 269 -30.12 7.61 35.93
N ASP A 270 -29.40 7.58 37.04
CA ASP A 270 -29.79 8.27 38.29
C ASP A 270 -29.59 9.81 38.23
N PHE A 271 -29.18 10.33 37.08
CA PHE A 271 -28.90 11.74 36.82
C PHE A 271 -29.34 12.12 35.41
N ALA A 272 -29.58 13.42 35.19
CA ALA A 272 -29.93 13.94 33.88
C ALA A 272 -28.68 14.10 33.00
N VAL A 273 -28.77 13.69 31.73
CA VAL A 273 -27.76 13.96 30.70
C VAL A 273 -28.25 15.14 29.87
N PRO A 274 -27.73 16.36 30.08
CA PRO A 274 -28.26 17.54 29.41
C PRO A 274 -27.88 17.57 27.93
N THR A 275 -28.80 18.07 27.12
CA THR A 275 -28.54 18.44 25.73
C THR A 275 -27.84 19.80 25.64
N VAL A 276 -27.28 20.12 24.46
CA VAL A 276 -26.69 21.44 24.18
C VAL A 276 -27.70 22.59 24.31
N GLU A 277 -29.00 22.32 24.18
CA GLU A 277 -30.06 23.31 24.41
C GLU A 277 -30.34 23.53 25.89
N GLU A 278 -30.26 22.47 26.70
CA GLU A 278 -30.53 22.51 28.14
C GLU A 278 -29.33 23.06 28.93
N ASN A 279 -28.11 22.78 28.49
CA ASN A 279 -26.87 23.32 29.05
C ASN A 279 -26.06 23.96 27.91
N PRO A 280 -26.31 25.23 27.55
CA PRO A 280 -25.58 25.91 26.48
C PRO A 280 -24.14 26.34 26.88
N ASP A 281 -23.86 26.41 28.18
CA ASP A 281 -22.56 26.79 28.76
C ASP A 281 -21.68 25.56 29.08
N TYR A 282 -21.90 24.45 28.37
CA TYR A 282 -21.15 23.21 28.54
C TYR A 282 -19.65 23.38 28.20
N GLU A 283 -18.77 22.70 28.92
CA GLU A 283 -17.33 22.70 28.63
C GLU A 283 -16.99 21.67 27.54
N TYR A 284 -17.65 20.50 27.57
CA TYR A 284 -17.40 19.40 26.65
C TYR A 284 -18.66 18.89 25.95
N LEU A 285 -18.58 18.71 24.63
CA LEU A 285 -19.60 17.99 23.86
C LEU A 285 -19.28 16.50 23.89
N PHE A 286 -20.16 15.70 24.50
CA PHE A 286 -20.07 14.25 24.41
C PHE A 286 -20.78 13.75 23.15
N TRP A 287 -20.01 13.53 22.08
CA TRP A 287 -20.53 12.97 20.83
C TRP A 287 -20.68 11.44 20.94
N VAL A 288 -21.92 11.00 21.15
CA VAL A 288 -22.28 9.57 21.37
C VAL A 288 -22.20 8.75 20.07
N GLY A 289 -22.39 9.39 18.91
CA GLY A 289 -22.44 8.72 17.61
C GLY A 289 -23.66 7.78 17.46
N CYS A 290 -23.71 7.03 16.36
CA CYS A 290 -24.79 6.07 16.13
C CYS A 290 -24.66 4.79 16.98
N ALA A 291 -23.42 4.33 17.22
CA ALA A 291 -23.17 3.12 18.00
C ALA A 291 -23.66 3.31 19.45
N GLY A 292 -23.17 4.33 20.16
CA GLY A 292 -23.59 4.58 21.54
C GLY A 292 -25.07 4.94 21.69
N ALA A 293 -25.73 5.37 20.61
CA ALA A 293 -27.16 5.69 20.62
C ALA A 293 -28.04 4.45 20.40
N PHE A 294 -27.65 3.51 19.55
CA PHE A 294 -28.54 2.46 19.04
C PHE A 294 -28.05 1.03 19.22
N ASP A 295 -26.75 0.81 19.47
CA ASP A 295 -26.19 -0.49 19.72
C ASP A 295 -26.21 -0.80 21.22
N PRO A 296 -26.92 -1.85 21.69
CA PRO A 296 -27.06 -2.12 23.12
C PRO A 296 -25.73 -2.29 23.87
N ASP A 297 -24.75 -2.96 23.24
CA ASP A 297 -23.44 -3.17 23.86
C ASP A 297 -22.64 -1.85 23.95
N ALA A 298 -22.76 -0.98 22.94
CA ALA A 298 -22.11 0.33 22.97
C ALA A 298 -22.83 1.35 23.88
N GLN A 299 -24.14 1.19 24.11
CA GLN A 299 -24.89 2.02 25.06
C GLN A 299 -24.34 1.89 26.48
N ASP A 300 -23.93 0.69 26.91
CA ASP A 300 -23.30 0.49 28.22
C ASP A 300 -22.02 1.33 28.38
N VAL A 301 -21.23 1.45 27.32
CA VAL A 301 -20.04 2.30 27.29
C VAL A 301 -20.43 3.77 27.39
N ALA A 302 -21.44 4.21 26.62
CA ALA A 302 -21.91 5.60 26.66
C ALA A 302 -22.44 5.99 28.06
N ARG A 303 -23.23 5.10 28.69
CA ARG A 303 -23.73 5.23 30.07
C ARG A 303 -22.60 5.32 31.08
N ALA A 304 -21.59 4.45 30.97
CA ALA A 304 -20.43 4.47 31.86
C ALA A 304 -19.63 5.79 31.74
N VAL A 305 -19.40 6.27 30.52
CA VAL A 305 -18.72 7.56 30.27
C VAL A 305 -19.52 8.71 30.87
N ALA A 306 -20.82 8.79 30.61
CA ALA A 306 -21.67 9.84 31.18
C ALA A 306 -21.69 9.80 32.71
N THR A 307 -21.72 8.61 33.31
CA THR A 307 -21.68 8.42 34.77
C THR A 307 -20.37 8.93 35.38
N ILE A 308 -19.24 8.66 34.72
CA ILE A 308 -17.93 9.17 35.14
C ILE A 308 -17.88 10.70 35.05
N LEU A 309 -18.34 11.28 33.95
CA LEU A 309 -18.38 12.73 33.76
C LEU A 309 -19.24 13.41 34.83
N HIS A 310 -20.42 12.83 35.13
CA HIS A 310 -21.30 13.31 36.18
C HIS A 310 -20.63 13.25 37.57
N HIS A 311 -20.05 12.11 37.95
CA HIS A 311 -19.36 11.95 39.23
C HIS A 311 -18.12 12.84 39.38
N ALA A 312 -17.47 13.19 38.26
CA ALA A 312 -16.32 14.09 38.23
C ALA A 312 -16.70 15.57 38.22
N ASP A 313 -18.01 15.90 38.24
CA ASP A 313 -18.54 17.27 38.17
C ASP A 313 -18.06 18.02 36.90
N VAL A 314 -17.89 17.28 35.80
CA VAL A 314 -17.52 17.85 34.50
C VAL A 314 -18.76 18.41 33.83
N SER A 315 -18.72 19.67 33.40
CA SER A 315 -19.80 20.28 32.61
C SER A 315 -19.79 19.73 31.18
N PHE A 316 -20.72 18.83 30.87
CA PHE A 316 -20.87 18.27 29.52
C PHE A 316 -22.30 18.37 29.00
N ALA A 317 -22.46 18.23 27.69
CA ALA A 317 -23.76 18.13 27.02
C ALA A 317 -23.71 17.15 25.84
N ILE A 318 -24.88 16.69 25.37
CA ILE A 318 -25.05 15.87 24.16
C ILE A 318 -25.84 16.65 23.08
N LEU A 319 -25.76 16.24 21.81
CA LEU A 319 -26.47 16.91 20.72
C LEU A 319 -28.01 16.80 20.79
N GLY A 320 -28.54 15.79 21.49
CA GLY A 320 -29.97 15.48 21.52
C GLY A 320 -30.39 14.56 20.37
N ASP A 321 -31.62 14.74 19.87
CA ASP A 321 -32.22 13.94 18.79
C ASP A 321 -31.87 14.41 17.36
N ALA A 322 -31.18 15.55 17.25
CA ALA A 322 -30.75 16.12 15.98
C ALA A 322 -29.69 15.26 15.25
#